data_AF-A0A9X1WHR3-F1
#
_entry.id   AF-A0A9X1WHR3-F1
#
_cell.length_a   1.000
_cell.length_b   1.000
_cell.length_c   1.000
_cell.angle_alpha   90.00
_cell.angle_beta   90.00
_cell.angle_gamma   90.00
#
_symmetry.space_group_name_H-M   'P 1'
#
loop_
_entity.id
_entity.type
_entity.pdbx_description
1 polymer ?
#
loop_
_entity_poly.entity_id
_entity_poly.type
_entity_poly.pdbx_seq_one_letter_code
_entity_poly.pdbx_strand_id
1 'polypeptide(L)'
;MILRAAVGIVEADGLDAVTYESLAEASGMSKSGLVYHFPSRHELMLGVHRYLADQWEDDLETAAGGPADQVSASERLRAMVLSLSRSATRADLLLQVDSRTHRDFVEVWRAVDQRWLPAVDGVEEPGEGGDLKRAAYLVQMLADGLWIHDHVHDHPLTAAQRTALTAAILELIP
;
A
#
# COMPACT_ATOMS: atom_id res chain seq x y z
N MET A 1 -7.82 -17.13 2.99
CA MET A 1 -8.21 -17.32 4.41
C MET A 1 -7.00 -17.16 5.34
N ILE A 2 -5.91 -17.93 5.16
CA ILE A 2 -4.71 -17.84 6.01
C ILE A 2 -4.09 -16.43 6.02
N LEU A 3 -3.77 -15.87 4.85
CA LEU A 3 -3.09 -14.58 4.75
C LEU A 3 -3.93 -13.42 5.32
N ARG A 4 -5.25 -13.44 5.07
CA ARG A 4 -6.19 -12.49 5.70
C ARG A 4 -6.21 -12.62 7.22
N ALA A 5 -6.18 -13.84 7.76
CA ALA A 5 -6.10 -14.06 9.21
C ALA A 5 -4.78 -13.51 9.78
N ALA A 6 -3.66 -13.72 9.08
CA ALA A 6 -2.37 -13.14 9.47
C ALA A 6 -2.43 -11.61 9.51
N VAL A 7 -2.99 -10.94 8.49
CA VAL A 7 -3.18 -9.48 8.49
C VAL A 7 -4.04 -9.03 9.68
N GLY A 8 -5.12 -9.76 10.00
CA GLY A 8 -5.94 -9.48 11.17
C GLY A 8 -5.18 -9.57 12.50
N ILE A 9 -4.28 -10.55 12.63
CA ILE A 9 -3.38 -10.66 13.80
C ILE A 9 -2.40 -9.48 13.86
N VAL A 10 -1.83 -9.07 12.72
CA VAL A 10 -0.94 -7.89 12.68
C VAL A 10 -1.68 -6.63 13.12
N GLU A 11 -2.93 -6.45 12.68
CA GLU A 11 -3.76 -5.32 13.08
C GLU A 11 -3.97 -5.29 14.60
N ALA A 12 -4.41 -6.42 15.17
CA ALA A 12 -4.72 -6.54 16.58
C ALA A 12 -3.48 -6.47 17.48
N ASP A 13 -2.48 -7.30 17.19
CA ASP A 13 -1.42 -7.66 18.14
C ASP A 13 0.00 -7.38 17.61
N GLY A 14 0.13 -7.05 16.32
CA GLY A 14 1.40 -6.70 15.68
C GLY A 14 2.12 -7.87 15.01
N LEU A 15 3.26 -7.58 14.39
CA LEU A 15 3.99 -8.56 13.55
C LEU A 15 4.47 -9.79 14.31
N ASP A 16 4.95 -9.61 15.54
CA ASP A 16 5.49 -10.70 16.36
C ASP A 16 4.42 -11.68 16.83
N ALA A 17 3.16 -11.24 16.87
CA ALA A 17 2.02 -12.08 17.22
C ALA A 17 1.66 -13.07 16.10
N VAL A 18 2.19 -12.91 14.89
CA VAL A 18 1.98 -13.83 13.77
C VAL A 18 2.80 -15.10 13.98
N THR A 19 2.19 -16.09 14.63
CA THR A 19 2.77 -17.40 14.92
C THR A 19 1.91 -18.50 14.31
N TYR A 20 2.45 -19.72 14.13
CA TYR A 20 1.62 -20.84 13.69
C TYR A 20 0.48 -21.17 14.66
N GLU A 21 0.61 -20.80 15.94
CA GLU A 21 -0.42 -21.02 16.94
C GLU A 21 -1.59 -20.05 16.77
N SER A 22 -1.31 -18.75 16.81
CA SER A 22 -2.31 -17.71 16.60
C SER A 22 -2.96 -17.83 15.22
N LEU A 23 -2.20 -18.20 14.20
CA LEU A 23 -2.71 -18.41 12.85
C LEU A 23 -3.59 -19.65 12.73
N ALA A 24 -3.27 -20.75 13.45
CA ALA A 24 -4.11 -21.94 13.49
C ALA A 24 -5.47 -21.64 14.12
N GLU A 25 -5.45 -20.91 15.24
CA GLU A 25 -6.66 -20.45 15.92
C GLU A 25 -7.50 -19.53 15.03
N ALA A 26 -6.87 -18.52 14.42
CA ALA A 26 -7.58 -17.52 13.61
C ALA A 26 -8.10 -18.05 12.26
N SER A 27 -7.41 -19.03 11.66
CA SER A 27 -7.79 -19.60 10.35
C SER A 27 -8.59 -20.90 10.44
N GLY A 28 -8.67 -21.53 11.62
CA GLY A 28 -9.29 -22.85 11.81
C GLY A 28 -8.48 -24.00 11.22
N MET A 29 -7.25 -23.76 10.76
CA MET A 29 -6.36 -24.79 10.20
C MET A 29 -5.48 -25.42 11.29
N SER A 30 -5.06 -26.67 11.06
CA SER A 30 -4.06 -27.29 11.95
C SER A 30 -2.67 -26.69 11.75
N LYS A 31 -1.85 -26.70 12.80
CA LYS A 31 -0.44 -26.28 12.72
C LYS A 31 0.32 -27.00 11.61
N SER A 32 0.14 -28.33 11.47
CA SER A 32 0.76 -29.11 10.40
C SER A 32 0.28 -28.70 9.01
N GLY A 33 -1.00 -28.35 8.85
CA GLY A 33 -1.54 -27.82 7.60
C GLY A 33 -0.95 -26.46 7.24
N LEU A 34 -0.75 -25.58 8.23
CA LEU A 34 -0.10 -24.29 8.01
C LEU A 34 1.37 -24.44 7.61
N VAL A 35 2.12 -25.33 8.27
CA VAL A 35 3.52 -25.62 7.92
C VAL A 35 3.67 -26.19 6.50
N TYR A 36 2.66 -26.95 6.03
CA TYR A 36 2.64 -27.44 4.66
C TYR A 36 2.56 -26.30 3.62
N HIS A 37 1.78 -25.24 3.90
CA HIS A 37 1.63 -24.08 3.02
C HIS A 37 2.76 -23.06 3.16
N PHE A 38 3.19 -22.82 4.40
CA PHE A 38 4.25 -21.88 4.74
C PHE A 38 5.26 -22.63 5.57
N PRO A 39 6.39 -23.09 5.00
CA PRO A 39 7.36 -23.90 5.75
C PRO A 39 8.19 -23.07 6.73
N SER A 40 8.18 -21.74 6.62
CA SER A 40 8.88 -20.83 7.51
C SER A 40 8.08 -19.54 7.77
N ARG A 41 8.45 -18.82 8.84
CA ARG A 41 7.91 -17.48 9.12
C ARG A 41 8.21 -16.51 7.97
N HIS A 42 9.38 -16.64 7.32
CA HIS A 42 9.74 -15.82 6.16
C HIS A 42 8.77 -16.04 5.00
N GLU A 43 8.52 -17.30 4.63
CA GLU A 43 7.58 -17.64 3.55
C GLU A 43 6.14 -17.18 3.87
N LEU A 44 5.73 -17.26 5.14
CA LEU A 44 4.44 -16.72 5.58
C LEU A 44 4.36 -15.21 5.35
N MET A 45 5.36 -14.45 5.78
CA MET A 45 5.36 -12.98 5.61
C MET A 45 5.50 -12.56 4.15
N LEU A 46 6.31 -13.27 3.37
CA LEU A 46 6.39 -13.05 1.92
C LEU A 46 5.00 -13.25 1.28
N GLY A 47 4.29 -14.29 1.70
CA GLY A 47 2.89 -14.52 1.30
C GLY A 47 1.97 -13.37 1.70
N VAL A 48 2.10 -12.83 2.92
CA VAL A 48 1.30 -11.68 3.38
C VAL A 48 1.57 -10.45 2.52
N HIS A 49 2.84 -10.13 2.23
CA HIS A 49 3.18 -9.01 1.36
C HIS A 49 2.63 -9.18 -0.05
N ARG A 50 2.78 -10.36 -0.66
CA ARG A 50 2.20 -10.64 -1.99
C ARG A 50 0.68 -10.47 -1.99
N TYR A 51 0.00 -11.04 -1.00
CA TYR A 51 -1.44 -10.91 -0.86
C TYR A 51 -1.89 -9.45 -0.78
N LEU A 52 -1.20 -8.61 -0.02
CA LEU A 52 -1.57 -7.20 0.10
C LEU A 52 -1.22 -6.40 -1.16
N ALA A 53 -0.08 -6.66 -1.78
CA ALA A 53 0.32 -6.03 -3.03
C ALA A 53 -0.67 -6.36 -4.16
N ASP A 54 -1.07 -7.63 -4.29
CA ASP A 54 -2.06 -8.08 -5.28
C ASP A 54 -3.42 -7.40 -5.05
N GLN A 55 -3.89 -7.35 -3.80
CA GLN A 55 -5.16 -6.69 -3.47
C GLN A 55 -5.12 -5.18 -3.74
N TRP A 56 -4.00 -4.53 -3.43
CA TRP A 56 -3.84 -3.11 -3.70
C TRP A 56 -3.78 -2.81 -5.20
N GLU A 57 -3.09 -3.66 -5.96
CA GLU A 57 -3.04 -3.56 -7.42
C GLU A 57 -4.43 -3.76 -8.05
N ASP A 58 -5.20 -4.76 -7.60
CA ASP A 58 -6.60 -4.96 -8.03
C ASP A 58 -7.47 -3.71 -7.77
N ASP A 59 -7.31 -3.08 -6.60
CA ASP A 59 -8.02 -1.85 -6.23
C ASP A 59 -7.62 -0.67 -7.12
N LEU A 60 -6.33 -0.54 -7.44
CA LEU A 60 -5.80 0.50 -8.33
C LEU A 60 -6.30 0.29 -9.76
N GLU A 61 -6.28 -0.94 -10.30
CA GLU A 61 -6.84 -1.25 -11.62
C GLU A 61 -8.33 -0.92 -11.70
N THR A 62 -9.08 -1.28 -10.67
CA THR A 62 -10.50 -0.97 -10.57
C THR A 62 -10.75 0.54 -10.56
N ALA A 63 -9.97 1.29 -9.78
CA ALA A 63 -10.11 2.74 -9.67
C ALA A 63 -9.65 3.49 -10.94
N ALA A 64 -8.64 2.96 -11.65
CA ALA A 64 -8.14 3.52 -12.90
C ALA A 64 -9.02 3.16 -14.11
N GLY A 65 -9.83 2.10 -14.00
CA GLY A 65 -10.65 1.57 -15.09
C GLY A 65 -9.91 0.58 -16.01
N GLY A 66 -8.76 0.05 -15.58
CA GLY A 66 -8.00 -0.95 -16.30
C GLY A 66 -6.56 -1.14 -15.79
N PRO A 67 -5.81 -2.08 -16.38
CA PRO A 67 -4.42 -2.34 -16.04
C PRO A 67 -3.51 -1.12 -16.28
N ALA A 68 -2.44 -1.00 -15.48
CA ALA A 68 -1.53 0.15 -15.49
C ALA A 68 -0.93 0.48 -16.88
N ASP A 69 -0.75 -0.51 -17.75
CA ASP A 69 -0.20 -0.35 -19.10
C ASP A 69 -1.24 0.10 -20.15
N GLN A 70 -2.52 0.13 -19.76
CA GLN A 70 -3.66 0.49 -20.61
C GLN A 70 -4.31 1.82 -20.20
N VAL A 71 -3.89 2.40 -19.09
CA VAL A 71 -4.37 3.70 -18.59
C VAL A 71 -3.29 4.77 -18.66
N SER A 72 -3.70 6.03 -18.77
CA SER A 72 -2.80 7.17 -18.81
C SER A 72 -2.10 7.40 -17.47
N ALA A 73 -1.02 8.18 -17.47
CA ALA A 73 -0.32 8.56 -16.24
C ALA A 73 -1.22 9.33 -15.25
N SER A 74 -2.11 10.19 -15.77
CA SER A 74 -3.08 10.93 -14.94
C SER A 74 -4.13 10.00 -14.33
N GLU A 75 -4.63 9.00 -15.06
CA GLU A 75 -5.55 7.98 -14.53
C GLU A 75 -4.90 7.12 -13.44
N ARG A 76 -3.64 6.71 -13.61
CA ARG A 76 -2.87 6.01 -12.56
C ARG A 76 -2.71 6.87 -11.30
N LEU A 77 -2.33 8.13 -11.47
CA LEU A 77 -2.15 9.06 -10.35
C LEU A 77 -3.47 9.35 -9.63
N ARG A 78 -4.57 9.49 -10.39
CA ARG A 78 -5.93 9.62 -9.83
C ARG A 78 -6.32 8.40 -9.01
N ALA A 79 -6.10 7.18 -9.54
CA ALA A 79 -6.39 5.94 -8.82
C ALA A 79 -5.57 5.84 -7.52
N MET A 80 -4.30 6.24 -7.57
CA MET A 80 -3.43 6.29 -6.40
C MET A 80 -3.94 7.25 -5.32
N VAL A 81 -4.30 8.48 -5.69
CA VAL A 81 -4.89 9.47 -4.75
C VAL A 81 -6.18 8.94 -4.11
N LEU A 82 -7.04 8.29 -4.88
CA LEU A 82 -8.27 7.69 -4.37
C LEU A 82 -8.00 6.53 -3.42
N SER A 83 -7.06 5.64 -3.77
CA SER A 83 -6.68 4.48 -2.96
C SER A 83 -6.07 4.91 -1.60
N LEU A 84 -5.20 5.92 -1.62
CA LEU A 84 -4.54 6.49 -0.44
C LEU A 84 -5.42 7.50 0.32
N SER A 85 -6.64 7.78 -0.14
CA SER A 85 -7.55 8.71 0.54
C SER A 85 -8.05 8.18 1.89
N ARG A 86 -8.03 6.86 2.12
CA ARG A 86 -8.33 6.24 3.41
C ARG A 86 -7.20 6.48 4.42
N SER A 87 -7.49 6.44 5.71
CA SER A 87 -6.40 6.32 6.70
C SER A 87 -5.72 4.96 6.55
N ALA A 88 -4.40 4.93 6.72
CA ALA A 88 -3.67 3.71 6.99
C ALA A 88 -4.26 3.02 8.23
N THR A 89 -4.24 1.69 8.23
CA THR A 89 -4.49 0.87 9.43
C THR A 89 -3.17 0.65 10.17
N ARG A 90 -3.22 0.08 11.38
CA ARG A 90 -2.00 -0.26 12.11
C ARG A 90 -1.18 -1.33 11.36
N ALA A 91 -1.85 -2.32 10.78
CA ALA A 91 -1.25 -3.38 9.99
C ALA A 91 -0.57 -2.82 8.74
N ASP A 92 -1.21 -1.90 8.04
CA ASP A 92 -0.62 -1.23 6.88
C ASP A 92 0.75 -0.62 7.23
N LEU A 93 0.81 0.16 8.32
CA LEU A 93 2.05 0.84 8.72
C LEU A 93 3.12 -0.12 9.19
N LEU A 94 2.76 -1.13 9.98
CA LEU A 94 3.71 -2.14 10.43
C LEU A 94 4.29 -2.92 9.25
N LEU A 95 3.46 -3.32 8.29
CA LEU A 95 3.91 -4.04 7.09
C LEU A 95 4.68 -3.12 6.14
N GLN A 96 4.34 -1.84 6.08
CA GLN A 96 5.11 -0.85 5.33
C GLN A 96 6.54 -0.74 5.89
N VAL A 97 6.72 -0.75 7.20
CA VAL A 97 8.05 -0.78 7.83
C VAL A 97 8.73 -2.14 7.60
N ASP A 98 8.02 -3.24 7.80
CA ASP A 98 8.54 -4.62 7.65
C ASP A 98 9.04 -4.90 6.23
N SER A 99 8.35 -4.37 5.22
CA SER A 99 8.70 -4.56 3.80
C SER A 99 10.13 -4.14 3.47
N ARG A 100 10.73 -3.23 4.27
CA ARG A 100 12.08 -2.69 4.09
C ARG A 100 13.17 -3.53 4.74
N THR A 101 12.82 -4.59 5.47
CA THR A 101 13.76 -5.40 6.26
C THR A 101 14.40 -6.54 5.47
N HIS A 102 13.74 -7.03 4.41
CA HIS A 102 14.19 -8.14 3.58
C HIS A 102 14.04 -7.83 2.08
N ARG A 103 15.04 -8.22 1.28
CA ARG A 103 15.05 -7.98 -0.18
C ARG A 103 13.79 -8.54 -0.86
N ASP A 104 13.40 -9.76 -0.51
CA ASP A 104 12.25 -10.44 -1.11
C ASP A 104 10.95 -9.67 -0.89
N PHE A 105 10.80 -8.99 0.26
CA PHE A 105 9.62 -8.17 0.55
C PHE A 105 9.66 -6.87 -0.25
N VAL A 106 10.81 -6.21 -0.32
CA VAL A 106 10.99 -5.00 -1.14
C VAL A 106 10.67 -5.28 -2.61
N GLU A 107 11.07 -6.44 -3.15
CA GLU A 107 10.83 -6.79 -4.54
C GLU A 107 9.35 -6.90 -4.91
N VAL A 108 8.50 -7.35 -3.98
CA VAL A 108 7.04 -7.39 -4.18
C VAL A 108 6.48 -5.99 -4.40
N TRP A 109 6.78 -5.05 -3.49
CA TRP A 109 6.24 -3.68 -3.58
C TRP A 109 6.87 -2.88 -4.70
N ARG A 110 8.17 -3.05 -4.97
CA ARG A 110 8.86 -2.39 -6.09
C ARG A 110 8.18 -2.68 -7.43
N ALA A 111 7.67 -3.90 -7.63
CA ALA A 111 6.98 -4.26 -8.86
C ALA A 111 5.69 -3.45 -9.06
N VAL A 112 4.91 -3.26 -7.98
CA VAL A 112 3.72 -2.39 -8.00
C VAL A 112 4.14 -0.93 -8.20
N ASP A 113 5.13 -0.45 -7.45
CA ASP A 113 5.59 0.93 -7.53
C ASP A 113 6.04 1.31 -8.95
N GLN A 114 6.78 0.43 -9.63
CA GLN A 114 7.24 0.65 -11.00
C GLN A 114 6.09 0.81 -12.01
N ARG A 115 4.94 0.17 -11.75
CA ARG A 115 3.76 0.24 -12.61
C ARG A 115 2.88 1.44 -12.30
N TRP A 116 2.79 1.85 -11.03
CA TRP A 116 1.78 2.80 -10.58
C TRP A 116 2.29 4.17 -10.17
N LEU A 117 3.51 4.28 -9.61
CA LEU A 117 4.01 5.57 -9.14
C LEU A 117 4.53 6.46 -10.29
N PRO A 118 4.44 7.80 -10.15
CA PRO A 118 5.12 8.71 -11.05
C PRO A 118 6.64 8.53 -10.96
N ALA A 119 7.33 8.61 -12.11
CA ALA A 119 8.77 8.48 -12.16
C ALA A 119 9.47 9.66 -11.45
N VAL A 120 10.41 9.34 -10.56
CA VAL A 120 11.28 10.34 -9.91
C VAL A 120 12.46 10.75 -10.80
N ASP A 121 12.82 9.94 -11.80
CA ASP A 121 13.97 10.22 -12.64
C ASP A 121 13.76 11.47 -13.50
N GLY A 122 14.67 12.45 -13.35
CA GLY A 122 14.63 13.73 -14.04
C GLY A 122 13.65 14.74 -13.44
N VAL A 123 13.19 14.56 -12.19
CA VAL A 123 12.44 15.59 -11.45
C VAL A 123 13.27 16.84 -11.16
N GLU A 124 14.58 16.79 -11.30
CA GLU A 124 15.51 17.91 -11.15
C GLU A 124 15.75 18.68 -12.46
N GLU A 125 15.34 18.11 -13.60
CA GLU A 125 15.58 18.70 -14.91
C GLU A 125 14.81 20.03 -15.07
N PRO A 126 15.42 21.07 -15.69
CA PRO A 126 14.72 22.32 -15.95
C PRO A 126 13.75 22.17 -17.13
N GLY A 127 12.72 23.03 -17.14
CA GLY A 127 11.73 23.10 -18.22
C GLY A 127 10.50 22.22 -18.01
N GLU A 128 9.58 22.28 -18.97
CA GLU A 128 8.22 21.75 -18.89
C GLU A 128 8.18 20.25 -18.53
N GLY A 129 9.09 19.44 -19.09
CA GLY A 129 9.16 18.02 -18.78
C GLY A 129 9.50 17.73 -17.31
N GLY A 130 10.44 18.48 -16.73
CA GLY A 130 10.77 18.37 -15.31
C GLY A 130 9.68 18.97 -14.41
N ASP A 131 9.03 20.05 -14.85
CA ASP A 131 7.91 20.68 -14.12
C ASP A 131 6.72 19.71 -13.99
N LEU A 132 6.38 19.00 -15.07
CA LEU A 132 5.31 17.99 -15.07
C LEU A 132 5.61 16.84 -14.10
N LYS A 133 6.86 16.33 -14.12
CA LYS A 133 7.30 15.27 -13.19
C LYS A 133 7.23 15.73 -11.74
N ARG A 134 7.69 16.95 -11.45
CA ARG A 134 7.60 17.55 -10.10
C ARG A 134 6.16 17.67 -9.64
N ALA A 135 5.25 18.16 -10.50
CA ALA A 135 3.84 18.28 -10.17
C ALA A 135 3.22 16.91 -9.84
N ALA A 136 3.45 15.89 -10.69
CA ALA A 136 2.94 14.54 -10.46
C ALA A 136 3.50 13.92 -9.16
N TYR A 137 4.79 14.10 -8.88
CA TYR A 137 5.42 13.56 -7.68
C TYR A 137 4.95 14.27 -6.40
N LEU A 138 4.67 15.57 -6.46
CA LEU A 138 4.08 16.31 -5.34
C LEU A 138 2.66 15.83 -5.02
N VAL A 139 1.85 15.51 -6.03
CA VAL A 139 0.52 14.89 -5.83
C VAL A 139 0.66 13.53 -5.13
N GLN A 140 1.63 12.71 -5.53
CA GLN A 140 1.93 11.45 -4.84
C GLN A 140 2.28 11.68 -3.36
N MET A 141 3.19 12.63 -3.07
CA MET A 141 3.58 12.93 -1.69
C MET A 141 2.41 13.44 -0.84
N LEU A 142 1.49 14.22 -1.43
CA LEU A 142 0.28 14.66 -0.75
C LEU A 142 -0.67 13.49 -0.47
N ALA A 143 -0.79 12.53 -1.39
CA ALA A 143 -1.57 11.30 -1.19
C ALA A 143 -0.96 10.43 -0.07
N ASP A 144 0.36 10.22 -0.08
CA ASP A 144 1.07 9.50 0.98
C ASP A 144 0.86 10.17 2.35
N GLY A 145 0.97 11.50 2.39
CA GLY A 145 0.74 12.30 3.59
C GLY A 145 -0.69 12.15 4.13
N LEU A 146 -1.68 12.18 3.25
CA LEU A 146 -3.10 11.99 3.61
C LEU A 146 -3.37 10.59 4.19
N TRP A 147 -2.69 9.58 3.67
CA TRP A 147 -2.81 8.19 4.11
C TRP A 147 -2.26 7.99 5.53
N ILE A 148 -1.08 8.53 5.84
CA ILE A 148 -0.44 8.38 7.16
C ILE A 148 -0.91 9.40 8.21
N HIS A 149 -1.62 10.45 7.80
CA HIS A 149 -1.93 11.63 8.63
C HIS A 149 -2.38 11.30 10.05
N ASP A 150 -3.37 10.41 10.19
CA ASP A 150 -4.03 10.12 11.47
C ASP A 150 -3.13 9.33 12.45
N HIS A 151 -1.95 8.89 12.01
CA HIS A 151 -0.96 8.18 12.82
C HIS A 151 0.28 9.03 13.17
N VAL A 152 0.54 10.10 12.42
CA VAL A 152 1.67 11.00 12.65
C VAL A 152 1.26 12.31 13.35
N HIS A 153 -0.06 12.56 13.46
CA HIS A 153 -0.62 13.71 14.13
C HIS A 153 -1.58 13.30 15.25
N ASP A 154 -1.68 14.16 16.27
CA ASP A 154 -2.52 13.96 17.44
C ASP A 154 -4.03 14.03 17.13
N HIS A 155 -4.40 14.76 16.07
CA HIS A 155 -5.79 14.98 15.70
C HIS A 155 -6.10 14.29 14.37
N PRO A 156 -6.92 13.21 14.36
CA PRO A 156 -7.31 12.57 13.12
C PRO A 156 -8.26 13.46 12.30
N LEU A 157 -8.22 13.31 10.97
CA LEU A 157 -9.14 14.01 10.08
C LEU A 157 -10.55 13.44 10.22
N THR A 158 -11.54 14.33 10.27
CA THR A 158 -12.94 13.92 10.05
C THR A 158 -13.14 13.47 8.61
N ALA A 159 -14.18 12.65 8.36
CA ALA A 159 -14.51 12.20 7.01
C ALA A 159 -14.72 13.38 6.03
N ALA A 160 -15.38 14.46 6.46
CA ALA A 160 -15.61 15.63 5.63
C ALA A 160 -14.31 16.36 5.26
N GLN A 161 -13.38 16.51 6.21
CA GLN A 161 -12.06 17.10 5.94
C GLN A 161 -11.25 16.23 4.99
N ARG A 162 -11.24 14.91 5.20
CA ARG A 162 -10.55 13.95 4.34
C ARG A 162 -11.09 14.01 2.92
N THR A 163 -12.41 14.00 2.73
CA THR A 163 -13.04 14.18 1.41
C THR A 163 -12.65 15.51 0.74
N ALA A 164 -12.66 16.62 1.50
CA ALA A 164 -12.27 17.92 0.96
C ALA A 164 -10.79 17.97 0.52
N LEU A 165 -9.89 17.38 1.32
CA LEU A 165 -8.46 17.29 0.99
C LEU A 165 -8.21 16.38 -0.19
N THR A 166 -8.87 15.22 -0.28
CA THR A 166 -8.79 14.34 -1.46
C THR A 166 -9.23 15.07 -2.72
N ALA A 167 -10.35 15.81 -2.68
CA ALA A 167 -10.81 16.60 -3.82
C ALA A 167 -9.78 17.66 -4.24
N ALA A 168 -9.20 18.38 -3.27
CA ALA A 168 -8.16 19.36 -3.55
C ALA A 168 -6.88 18.74 -4.16
N ILE A 169 -6.45 17.56 -3.70
CA ILE A 169 -5.31 16.85 -4.29
C ILE A 169 -5.61 16.42 -5.74
N LEU A 170 -6.84 15.96 -6.01
CA LEU A 170 -7.25 15.56 -7.36
C LEU A 170 -7.24 16.72 -8.37
N GLU A 171 -7.47 17.95 -7.92
CA GLU A 171 -7.38 19.17 -8.75
C GLU A 171 -5.94 19.53 -9.15
N LEU A 172 -4.93 18.98 -8.46
CA LEU A 172 -3.51 19.23 -8.72
C LEU A 172 -2.87 18.25 -9.70
N ILE A 173 -3.63 17.25 -10.18
CA ILE A 173 -3.12 16.29 -11.17
C ILE A 173 -2.83 17.05 -12.48
N PRO A 174 -1.59 16.99 -12.99
CA PRO A 174 -1.19 17.74 -14.18
C PRO A 174 -1.57 17.05 -15.50
#